data_AF-A0AAU8LS58-F1
#
_entry.id   AF-A0AAU8LS58-F1
#
_cell.length_a   1.000
_cell.length_b   1.000
_cell.length_c   1.000
_cell.angle_alpha   90.00
_cell.angle_beta   90.00
_cell.angle_gamma   90.00
#
_symmetry.space_group_name_H-M   'P 1'
#
loop_
_entity.id
_entity.type
_entity.pdbx_description
1 polymer ?
#
loop_
_entity_poly.entity_id
_entity_poly.type
_entity_poly.pdbx_seq_one_letter_code
_entity_poly.pdbx_strand_id
1 'polypeptide(L)'
;MKVANPLYDVVFKYLMQDMRVAKLVISNIIEQEIESLDFAFTELNRKLPDGGLTVLRIDFAAKIREPDGSSRLVLIELQKAKFPTDITRFRKYLGKQYQEDSNIHLDEKTGKKKALPIISIYILGHNLEHNDSPVIHVKRDYYDHATKEKLTRKEEFIESLTHDSYIIQVRRLRKNIVINWKPC
;
A
#
# COMPACT_ATOMS: atom_id res chain seq x y z
N MET A 1 -13.53 -25.86 -13.89
CA MET A 1 -12.92 -25.22 -12.71
C MET A 1 -13.22 -23.72 -12.76
N LYS A 2 -14.07 -23.19 -11.88
CA LYS A 2 -14.38 -21.75 -11.85
C LYS A 2 -13.26 -21.05 -11.08
N VAL A 3 -12.40 -20.29 -11.78
CA VAL A 3 -11.40 -19.44 -11.15
C VAL A 3 -12.14 -18.31 -10.44
N ALA A 4 -12.08 -18.27 -9.12
CA ALA A 4 -12.69 -17.19 -8.36
C ALA A 4 -11.95 -15.89 -8.68
N ASN A 5 -12.69 -14.84 -9.05
CA ASN A 5 -12.09 -13.56 -9.42
C ASN A 5 -11.35 -12.97 -8.19
N PRO A 6 -10.01 -12.78 -8.28
CA PRO A 6 -9.18 -12.37 -7.15
C PRO A 6 -9.49 -10.97 -6.62
N LEU A 7 -10.37 -10.22 -7.30
CA LEU A 7 -10.85 -8.91 -6.88
C LEU A 7 -12.02 -8.98 -5.88
N TYR A 8 -12.60 -10.16 -5.64
CA TYR A 8 -13.54 -10.37 -4.53
C TYR A 8 -12.79 -10.33 -3.20
N ASP A 9 -13.35 -9.65 -2.19
CA ASP A 9 -12.65 -9.35 -0.93
C ASP A 9 -12.14 -10.61 -0.22
N VAL A 10 -12.94 -11.68 -0.26
CA VAL A 10 -12.60 -12.96 0.37
C VAL A 10 -11.42 -13.64 -0.32
N VAL A 11 -11.43 -13.69 -1.66
CA VAL A 11 -10.33 -14.28 -2.44
C VAL A 11 -9.06 -13.45 -2.29
N PHE A 12 -9.19 -12.13 -2.39
CA PHE A 12 -8.08 -11.20 -2.22
C PHE A 12 -7.44 -11.34 -0.84
N LYS A 13 -8.26 -11.44 0.22
CA LYS A 13 -7.78 -11.71 1.58
C LYS A 13 -6.95 -12.99 1.63
N TYR A 14 -7.46 -14.11 1.10
CA TYR A 14 -6.71 -15.38 1.12
C TYR A 14 -5.40 -15.30 0.33
N LEU A 15 -5.40 -14.60 -0.82
CA LEU A 15 -4.18 -14.38 -1.60
C LEU A 15 -3.15 -13.58 -0.81
N MET A 16 -3.57 -12.50 -0.16
CA MET A 16 -2.68 -11.70 0.68
C MET A 16 -2.30 -12.39 2.00
N GLN A 17 -2.98 -13.48 2.37
CA GLN A 17 -2.62 -14.29 3.52
C GLN A 17 -1.47 -15.29 3.23
N ASP A 18 -1.25 -15.66 1.95
CA ASP A 18 -0.06 -16.42 1.55
C ASP A 18 1.11 -15.44 1.36
N MET A 19 2.14 -15.53 2.22
CA MET A 19 3.28 -14.61 2.17
C MET A 19 4.03 -14.61 0.84
N ARG A 20 4.08 -15.73 0.11
CA ARG A 20 4.77 -15.78 -1.19
C ARG A 20 3.98 -14.98 -2.22
N VAL A 21 2.66 -15.12 -2.22
CA VAL A 21 1.76 -14.37 -3.11
C VAL A 21 1.74 -12.90 -2.73
N ALA A 22 1.61 -12.58 -1.44
CA ALA A 22 1.65 -11.21 -0.93
C ALA A 22 2.94 -10.50 -1.31
N LYS A 23 4.09 -11.15 -1.07
CA LYS A 23 5.42 -10.64 -1.43
C LYS A 23 5.51 -10.36 -2.93
N LEU A 24 5.06 -11.29 -3.77
CA LEU A 24 5.06 -11.12 -5.22
C LEU A 24 4.17 -9.94 -5.65
N VAL A 25 2.94 -9.87 -5.15
CA VAL A 25 1.99 -8.80 -5.51
C VAL A 25 2.54 -7.45 -5.09
N ILE A 26 2.99 -7.32 -3.84
CA ILE A 26 3.49 -6.07 -3.29
C ILE A 26 4.78 -5.65 -3.99
N SER A 27 5.73 -6.55 -4.23
CA SER A 27 6.99 -6.22 -4.91
C SER A 27 6.76 -5.70 -6.33
N ASN A 28 5.75 -6.23 -7.04
CA ASN A 28 5.36 -5.74 -8.35
C ASN A 28 4.67 -4.37 -8.27
N ILE A 29 3.85 -4.10 -7.24
CA ILE A 29 3.19 -2.81 -7.08
C ILE A 29 4.21 -1.70 -6.78
N ILE A 30 5.17 -1.97 -5.88
CA ILE A 30 6.14 -0.96 -5.44
C ILE A 30 7.39 -0.89 -6.31
N GLU A 31 7.54 -1.82 -7.26
CA GLU A 31 8.71 -1.95 -8.15
C GLU A 31 10.05 -2.04 -7.39
N GLN A 32 10.06 -2.72 -6.24
CA GLN A 32 11.24 -2.93 -5.41
C GLN A 32 11.35 -4.38 -4.97
N GLU A 33 12.59 -4.87 -4.84
CA GLU A 33 12.85 -6.19 -4.27
C GLU A 33 12.53 -6.17 -2.78
N ILE A 34 11.67 -7.10 -2.36
CA ILE A 34 11.38 -7.37 -0.97
C ILE A 34 12.27 -8.54 -0.55
N GLU A 35 13.10 -8.37 0.46
CA GLU A 35 13.93 -9.44 1.04
C GLU A 35 13.10 -10.32 1.97
N SER A 36 12.40 -9.70 2.93
CA SER A 36 11.45 -10.36 3.83
C SER A 36 10.14 -9.58 3.93
N LEU A 37 9.05 -10.32 4.17
CA LEU A 37 7.71 -9.78 4.37
C LEU A 37 7.05 -10.56 5.50
N ASP A 38 6.60 -9.84 6.52
CA ASP A 38 5.97 -10.39 7.72
C ASP A 38 4.65 -9.67 8.00
N PHE A 39 3.67 -10.37 8.59
CA PHE A 39 2.45 -9.71 9.03
C PHE A 39 2.75 -8.79 10.21
N ALA A 40 2.30 -7.54 10.10
CA ALA A 40 2.31 -6.61 11.22
C ALA A 40 0.93 -6.58 11.91
N PHE A 41 -0.14 -6.39 11.15
CA PHE A 41 -1.50 -6.29 11.67
C PHE A 41 -2.54 -6.59 10.58
N THR A 42 -3.73 -7.06 10.93
CA THR A 42 -4.83 -7.28 9.96
C THR A 42 -6.16 -6.91 10.59
N GLU A 43 -6.90 -6.00 9.94
CA GLU A 43 -8.23 -5.57 10.38
C GLU A 43 -9.28 -5.87 9.29
N LEU A 44 -10.32 -6.60 9.67
CA LEU A 44 -11.46 -6.95 8.81
C LEU A 44 -12.68 -6.18 9.27
N ASN A 45 -13.23 -5.26 8.48
CA ASN A 45 -14.40 -4.48 8.91
C ASN A 45 -15.57 -4.44 7.92
N ARG A 46 -16.75 -4.64 8.52
CA ARG A 46 -18.11 -4.73 7.97
C ARG A 46 -18.32 -5.81 6.92
N LYS A 47 -18.91 -6.92 7.38
CA LYS A 47 -19.73 -7.80 6.55
C LYS A 47 -20.94 -7.00 6.09
N LEU A 48 -21.10 -6.85 4.79
CA LEU A 48 -22.35 -6.47 4.16
C LEU A 48 -23.38 -7.60 4.36
N PRO A 49 -24.69 -7.31 4.22
CA PRO A 49 -25.75 -8.33 4.33
C PRO A 49 -25.57 -9.51 3.36
N ASP A 50 -24.86 -9.31 2.24
CA ASP A 50 -24.49 -10.32 1.24
C ASP A 50 -23.19 -11.08 1.57
N GLY A 51 -22.55 -10.80 2.71
CA GLY A 51 -21.27 -11.40 3.11
C GLY A 51 -20.01 -10.74 2.52
N GLY A 52 -20.14 -9.69 1.69
CA GLY A 52 -19.00 -8.92 1.19
C GLY A 52 -18.32 -8.06 2.26
N LEU A 53 -17.06 -7.67 2.09
CA LEU A 53 -16.40 -6.71 2.98
C LEU A 53 -16.52 -5.31 2.41
N THR A 54 -16.77 -4.31 3.25
CA THR A 54 -16.78 -2.91 2.78
C THR A 54 -15.36 -2.41 2.59
N VAL A 55 -14.48 -2.74 3.54
CA VAL A 55 -13.04 -2.44 3.53
C VAL A 55 -12.25 -3.62 4.10
N LEU A 56 -11.11 -3.90 3.49
CA LEU A 56 -10.10 -4.84 3.98
C LEU A 56 -8.79 -4.09 4.20
N ARG A 57 -8.18 -4.26 5.37
CA ARG A 57 -6.85 -3.72 5.69
C ARG A 57 -5.92 -4.84 6.10
N ILE A 58 -4.74 -4.87 5.50
CA ILE A 58 -3.65 -5.78 5.84
C ILE A 58 -2.36 -4.97 5.88
N ASP A 59 -1.68 -5.04 7.01
CA ASP A 59 -0.43 -4.33 7.23
C ASP A 59 0.72 -5.34 7.29
N PHE A 60 1.84 -4.98 6.68
CA PHE A 60 3.04 -5.80 6.64
C PHE A 60 4.24 -5.01 7.14
N ALA A 61 5.17 -5.70 7.78
CA ALA A 61 6.54 -5.23 7.92
C ALA A 61 7.35 -5.84 6.78
N ALA A 62 8.14 -5.04 6.08
CA ALA A 62 8.96 -5.49 4.98
C ALA A 62 10.39 -4.99 5.10
N LYS A 63 11.34 -5.86 4.75
CA LYS A 63 12.72 -5.46 4.46
C LYS A 63 12.86 -5.36 2.95
N ILE A 64 13.16 -4.17 2.44
CA ILE A 64 13.27 -3.90 1.01
C ILE A 64 14.70 -3.55 0.63
N ARG A 65 15.11 -3.95 -0.57
CA ARG A 65 16.45 -3.64 -1.10
C ARG A 65 16.41 -2.34 -1.90
N GLU A 66 17.36 -1.47 -1.59
CA GLU A 66 17.58 -0.20 -2.26
C GLU A 66 18.48 -0.36 -3.50
N PRO A 67 18.43 0.59 -4.45
CA PRO A 67 19.27 0.56 -5.64
C PRO A 67 20.78 0.54 -5.37
N ASP A 68 21.22 1.04 -4.20
CA ASP A 68 22.61 1.03 -3.77
C ASP A 68 23.05 -0.29 -3.11
N GLY A 69 22.15 -1.28 -3.06
CA GLY A 69 22.37 -2.58 -2.45
C GLY A 69 22.14 -2.62 -0.93
N SER A 70 21.84 -1.48 -0.29
CA SER A 70 21.44 -1.45 1.11
C SER A 70 20.01 -1.99 1.30
N SER A 71 19.61 -2.23 2.55
CA SER A 71 18.24 -2.61 2.88
C SER A 71 17.63 -1.62 3.87
N ARG A 72 16.33 -1.33 3.74
CA ARG A 72 15.56 -0.63 4.77
C ARG A 72 14.34 -1.42 5.23
N LEU A 73 13.96 -1.23 6.48
CA LEU A 73 12.70 -1.71 7.02
C LEU A 73 11.61 -0.68 6.74
N VAL A 74 10.43 -1.14 6.34
CA VAL A 74 9.25 -0.31 6.08
C VAL A 74 7.98 -1.01 6.55
N LEU A 75 6.96 -0.21 6.80
CA LEU A 75 5.60 -0.68 6.99
C LEU A 75 4.83 -0.52 5.68
N ILE A 76 4.11 -1.55 5.27
CA ILE A 76 3.27 -1.52 4.08
C ILE A 76 1.83 -1.66 4.53
N GLU A 77 1.05 -0.60 4.38
CA GLU A 77 -0.38 -0.59 4.68
C GLU A 77 -1.17 -0.79 3.39
N LEU A 78 -1.77 -1.98 3.25
CA LEU A 78 -2.61 -2.31 2.11
C LEU A 78 -4.08 -2.19 2.50
N GLN A 79 -4.80 -1.32 1.80
CA GLN A 79 -6.23 -1.10 1.99
C GLN A 79 -7.01 -1.32 0.71
N LYS A 80 -8.06 -2.13 0.78
CA LYS A 80 -9.02 -2.31 -0.30
C LYS A 80 -10.37 -1.76 0.11
N ALA A 81 -10.95 -0.85 -0.68
CA ALA A 81 -12.27 -0.29 -0.41
C ALA A 81 -13.22 -0.44 -1.60
N LYS A 82 -14.47 -0.80 -1.31
CA LYS A 82 -15.50 -0.96 -2.33
C LYS A 82 -16.10 0.38 -2.74
N PHE A 83 -16.26 1.34 -1.81
CA PHE A 83 -17.00 2.58 -2.02
C PHE A 83 -16.15 3.84 -1.79
N PRO A 84 -16.50 5.00 -2.40
CA PRO A 84 -15.76 6.26 -2.24
C PRO A 84 -15.79 6.86 -0.83
N THR A 85 -16.81 6.56 -0.03
CA THR A 85 -17.07 7.18 1.28
C THR A 85 -16.08 6.78 2.39
N ASP A 86 -15.05 5.98 2.08
CA ASP A 86 -14.14 5.38 3.07
C ASP A 86 -12.89 6.23 3.41
N ILE A 87 -12.72 7.42 2.82
CA ILE A 87 -11.53 8.29 3.00
C ILE A 87 -11.22 8.60 4.48
N THR A 88 -12.23 8.95 5.28
CA THR A 88 -12.04 9.27 6.71
C THR A 88 -11.45 8.08 7.48
N ARG A 89 -11.76 6.85 7.06
CA ARG A 89 -11.22 5.64 7.68
C ARG A 89 -9.74 5.44 7.31
N PHE A 90 -9.39 5.66 6.04
CA PHE A 90 -8.00 5.57 5.58
C PHE A 90 -7.09 6.51 6.38
N ARG A 91 -7.54 7.74 6.60
CA ARG A 91 -6.81 8.72 7.43
C ARG A 91 -6.66 8.29 8.89
N LYS A 92 -7.70 7.68 9.48
CA LYS A 92 -7.64 7.18 10.87
C LYS A 92 -6.64 6.05 11.01
N TYR A 93 -6.55 5.15 10.03
CA TYR A 93 -5.61 4.02 10.09
C TYR A 93 -4.16 4.47 9.98
N LEU A 94 -3.87 5.33 9.01
CA LEU A 94 -2.56 5.94 8.89
C LEU A 94 -2.18 6.71 10.18
N GLY A 95 -3.12 7.45 10.77
CA GLY A 95 -2.90 8.13 12.04
C GLY A 95 -2.56 7.18 13.20
N LYS A 96 -3.14 5.98 13.23
CA LYS A 96 -2.77 4.95 14.22
C LYS A 96 -1.35 4.43 13.99
N GLN A 97 -0.95 4.20 12.74
CA GLN A 97 0.42 3.74 12.43
C GLN A 97 1.47 4.74 12.94
N TYR A 98 1.21 6.05 12.83
CA TYR A 98 2.09 7.08 13.37
C TYR A 98 2.12 7.18 14.90
N GLN A 99 1.10 6.66 15.58
CA GLN A 99 1.01 6.69 17.06
C GLN A 99 1.58 5.44 17.72
N GLU A 100 1.82 4.38 16.94
CA GLU A 100 2.14 3.06 17.46
C GLU A 100 3.64 2.95 17.77
N ASP A 101 3.98 2.77 19.05
CA ASP A 101 5.38 2.73 19.52
C ASP A 101 6.17 1.55 18.94
N SER A 102 5.49 0.44 18.61
CA SER A 102 6.12 -0.72 17.97
C SER A 102 6.63 -0.42 16.55
N ASN A 103 6.19 0.69 15.94
CA ASN A 103 6.69 1.18 14.66
C ASN A 103 7.93 2.07 14.80
N ILE A 104 8.46 2.22 16.02
CA ILE A 104 9.68 2.97 16.32
C ILE A 104 10.78 1.98 16.68
N HIS A 105 11.85 1.92 15.88
CA HIS A 105 13.00 1.07 16.15
C HIS A 105 14.18 1.87 16.71
N LEU A 106 15.03 1.20 17.49
CA LEU A 106 16.33 1.76 17.87
C LEU A 106 17.31 1.50 16.73
N ASP A 107 17.95 2.55 16.21
CA ASP A 107 19.09 2.42 15.31
C ASP A 107 20.32 2.09 16.15
N GLU A 108 20.82 0.85 16.06
CA GLU A 108 21.94 0.37 16.87
C GLU A 108 23.25 1.15 16.64
N LYS A 109 23.41 1.76 15.45
CA LYS A 109 24.64 2.51 15.11
C LYS A 109 24.65 3.91 15.70
N THR A 110 23.48 4.54 15.77
CA THR A 110 23.34 5.94 16.23
C THR A 110 22.75 6.07 17.62
N GLY A 111 22.18 4.99 18.17
CA GLY A 111 21.45 4.98 19.43
C GLY A 111 20.14 5.79 19.40
N LYS A 112 19.68 6.21 18.22
CA LYS A 112 18.47 7.04 18.05
C LYS A 112 17.26 6.19 17.74
N LYS A 113 16.11 6.60 18.27
CA LYS A 113 14.81 6.06 17.89
C LYS A 113 14.40 6.59 16.51
N LYS A 114 13.98 5.69 15.62
CA LYS A 114 13.56 6.00 14.25
C LYS A 114 12.22 5.37 13.95
N ALA A 115 11.30 6.15 13.39
CA ALA A 115 10.03 5.63 12.92
C ALA A 115 10.24 4.89 11.59
N LEU A 116 9.57 3.74 11.42
CA LEU A 116 9.59 3.02 10.16
C LEU A 116 8.83 3.80 9.08
N PRO A 117 9.44 4.02 7.89
CA PRO A 117 8.72 4.63 6.77
C PRO A 117 7.51 3.80 6.39
N ILE A 118 6.41 4.47 6.04
CA ILE A 118 5.17 3.84 5.62
C ILE A 118 5.05 3.91 4.10
N ILE A 119 4.61 2.83 3.48
CA ILE A 119 4.16 2.77 2.08
C ILE A 119 2.70 2.37 2.11
N SER A 120 1.83 3.19 1.53
CA SER A 120 0.39 2.89 1.48
C SER A 120 -0.03 2.40 0.10
N ILE A 121 -0.85 1.36 0.05
CA ILE A 121 -1.40 0.79 -1.19
C ILE A 121 -2.92 0.78 -1.08
N TYR A 122 -3.58 1.60 -1.89
CA TYR A 122 -5.03 1.72 -1.95
C TYR A 122 -5.59 1.02 -3.18
N ILE A 123 -6.38 -0.03 -2.97
CA ILE A 123 -7.08 -0.77 -4.02
C ILE A 123 -8.55 -0.35 -4.03
N LEU A 124 -8.93 0.43 -5.04
CA LEU A 124 -10.26 1.03 -5.16
C LEU A 124 -11.18 0.18 -6.05
N GLY A 125 -12.33 -0.21 -5.49
CA GLY A 125 -13.44 -0.86 -6.21
C GLY A 125 -14.30 0.10 -7.03
N HIS A 126 -13.95 1.39 -7.05
CA HIS A 126 -14.58 2.47 -7.79
C HIS A 126 -13.51 3.29 -8.54
N ASN A 127 -13.95 4.19 -9.43
CA ASN A 127 -13.04 5.08 -10.15
C ASN A 127 -12.94 6.42 -9.42
N LEU A 128 -11.77 7.04 -9.49
CA LEU A 128 -11.59 8.46 -9.22
C LEU A 128 -12.28 9.27 -10.32
N GLU A 129 -12.84 10.41 -9.91
CA GLU A 129 -13.64 11.29 -10.76
C GLU A 129 -12.81 11.95 -11.88
N HIS A 130 -11.58 12.36 -11.55
CA HIS A 130 -10.73 13.15 -12.44
C HIS A 130 -9.46 12.41 -12.91
N ASN A 131 -9.42 11.07 -12.82
CA ASN A 131 -8.22 10.34 -13.21
C ASN A 131 -8.50 9.03 -13.98
N ASP A 132 -8.12 9.07 -15.26
CA ASP A 132 -7.85 8.02 -16.25
C ASP A 132 -7.19 6.70 -15.80
N SER A 133 -6.16 6.83 -14.97
CA SER A 133 -5.06 5.86 -14.88
C SER A 133 -5.44 4.63 -14.04
N PRO A 134 -5.13 3.41 -14.49
CA PRO A 134 -5.39 2.21 -13.71
C PRO A 134 -4.55 2.12 -12.44
N VAL A 135 -3.31 2.61 -12.48
CA VAL A 135 -2.38 2.66 -11.34
C VAL A 135 -1.78 4.05 -11.28
N ILE A 136 -1.78 4.65 -10.10
CA ILE A 136 -1.23 5.98 -9.84
C ILE A 136 -0.22 5.82 -8.71
N HIS A 137 1.01 6.27 -8.94
CA HIS A 137 2.03 6.38 -7.91
C HIS A 137 2.14 7.85 -7.49
N VAL A 138 1.78 8.14 -6.24
CA VAL A 138 2.01 9.44 -5.61
C VAL A 138 3.39 9.41 -4.98
N LYS A 139 4.34 10.02 -5.67
CA LYS A 139 5.77 10.06 -5.30
C LYS A 139 6.15 11.44 -4.81
N ARG A 140 6.80 11.51 -3.65
CA ARG A 140 7.28 12.77 -3.05
C ARG A 140 8.68 13.13 -3.55
N ASP A 141 8.80 14.36 -4.03
CA ASP A 141 10.07 15.01 -4.35
C ASP A 141 10.29 16.21 -3.43
N TYR A 142 11.56 16.51 -3.16
CA TYR A 142 11.94 17.64 -2.31
C TYR A 142 12.28 18.82 -3.20
N TYR A 143 11.82 20.01 -2.83
CA TYR A 143 12.09 21.23 -3.56
C TYR A 143 12.55 22.32 -2.60
N ASP A 144 13.57 23.06 -2.99
CA ASP A 144 13.89 24.33 -2.36
C ASP A 144 12.73 25.31 -2.63
N HIS A 145 12.17 25.89 -1.58
CA HIS A 145 11.00 26.75 -1.75
C HIS A 145 11.33 28.08 -2.45
N ALA A 146 12.54 28.61 -2.29
CA ALA A 146 12.94 29.89 -2.87
C ALA A 146 13.32 29.72 -4.34
N THR A 147 14.18 28.75 -4.67
CA THR A 147 14.68 28.55 -6.03
C THR A 147 13.79 27.64 -6.89
N LYS A 148 12.88 26.88 -6.28
CA LYS A 148 12.06 25.83 -6.91
C LYS A 148 12.88 24.65 -7.46
N GLU A 149 14.17 24.59 -7.12
CA GLU A 149 15.04 23.51 -7.55
C GLU A 149 14.76 22.23 -6.77
N LYS A 150 14.88 21.09 -7.46
CA LYS A 150 14.71 19.78 -6.84
C LYS A 150 15.93 19.41 -5.99
N LEU A 151 15.71 19.07 -4.73
CA LEU A 151 16.75 18.59 -3.83
C LEU A 151 16.99 17.10 -4.06
N THR A 152 18.27 16.71 -4.11
CA THR A 152 18.69 15.32 -4.40
C THR A 152 18.89 14.48 -3.13
N ARG A 153 19.10 15.12 -1.99
CA ARG A 153 19.32 14.45 -0.71
C ARG A 153 18.00 14.31 0.05
N LYS A 154 17.77 13.12 0.58
CA LYS A 154 16.65 12.82 1.47
C LYS A 154 17.08 12.99 2.92
N GLU A 155 16.15 13.44 3.74
CA GLU A 155 16.34 13.68 5.17
C GLU A 155 15.40 12.79 5.97
N GLU A 156 15.96 12.11 6.97
CA GLU A 156 15.25 11.11 7.79
C GLU A 156 14.04 11.72 8.52
N PHE A 157 14.19 12.95 9.03
CA PHE A 157 13.11 13.68 9.68
C PHE A 157 11.89 13.84 8.75
N ILE A 158 12.11 14.21 7.49
CA ILE A 158 11.03 14.42 6.52
C ILE A 158 10.43 13.08 6.09
N GLU A 159 11.25 12.06 5.87
CA GLU A 159 10.79 10.71 5.53
C GLU A 159 10.01 10.04 6.68
N SER A 160 10.21 10.48 7.93
CA SER A 160 9.43 10.01 9.08
C SER A 160 8.03 10.63 9.17
N LEU A 161 7.81 11.79 8.54
CA LEU A 161 6.54 12.54 8.63
C LEU A 161 5.66 12.40 7.40
N THR A 162 6.21 11.89 6.30
CA THR A 162 5.55 11.83 5.00
C THR A 162 5.70 10.43 4.41
N HIS A 163 4.82 10.04 3.49
CA HIS A 163 4.82 8.70 2.89
C HIS A 163 4.40 8.75 1.43
N ASP A 164 4.89 7.79 0.65
CA ASP A 164 4.43 7.58 -0.72
C ASP A 164 3.19 6.68 -0.72
N SER A 165 2.42 6.76 -1.80
CA SER A 165 1.22 5.93 -1.94
C SER A 165 0.99 5.44 -3.36
N TYR A 166 0.37 4.28 -3.45
CA TYR A 166 -0.06 3.65 -4.69
C TYR A 166 -1.58 3.58 -4.70
N ILE A 167 -2.22 4.09 -5.75
CA ILE A 167 -3.67 4.06 -5.93
C ILE A 167 -3.99 3.22 -7.15
N ILE A 168 -4.71 2.12 -6.94
CA ILE A 168 -5.05 1.12 -7.95
C ILE A 168 -6.56 1.13 -8.18
N GLN A 169 -6.99 1.57 -9.35
CA GLN A 169 -8.40 1.61 -9.76
C GLN A 169 -8.78 0.29 -10.45
N VAL A 170 -9.34 -0.64 -9.69
CA VAL A 170 -9.59 -2.03 -10.14
C VAL A 170 -10.44 -2.10 -11.40
N ARG A 171 -11.46 -1.23 -11.53
CA ARG A 171 -12.34 -1.21 -12.70
C ARG A 171 -11.62 -0.79 -13.99
N ARG A 172 -10.49 -0.08 -13.87
CA ARG A 172 -9.68 0.40 -14.99
C ARG A 172 -8.62 -0.61 -15.42
N LEU A 173 -8.12 -1.45 -14.50
CA LEU A 173 -7.23 -2.56 -14.85
C LEU A 173 -7.83 -3.48 -15.92
N ARG A 174 -9.15 -3.67 -15.88
CA ARG A 174 -9.88 -4.54 -16.83
C ARG A 174 -9.97 -3.99 -18.25
N LYS A 175 -9.78 -2.67 -18.47
CA LYS A 175 -9.88 -2.09 -19.82
C LYS A 175 -8.62 -2.28 -20.67
N ASN A 176 -7.47 -2.55 -20.03
CA ASN A 176 -6.20 -2.82 -20.74
C ASN A 176 -5.92 -4.32 -20.94
N ILE A 177 -6.87 -5.19 -20.55
CA ILE A 177 -6.89 -6.60 -20.89
C ILE A 177 -8.17 -6.82 -21.69
N VAL A 178 -8.07 -6.72 -23.02
CA VAL A 178 -9.14 -7.14 -23.93
C VAL A 178 -9.25 -8.66 -23.82
N ILE A 179 -10.07 -9.14 -22.88
CA ILE A 179 -10.60 -10.49 -22.94
C ILE A 179 -12.11 -10.35 -23.07
N ASN A 180 -12.59 -10.55 -24.30
CA ASN A 180 -13.99 -10.71 -24.63
C ASN A 180 -14.58 -11.86 -23.81
N TRP A 181 -15.43 -11.54 -22.83
CA TRP A 181 -16.33 -12.52 -22.24
C TRP A 181 -17.74 -12.19 -22.72
N LYS A 182 -18.24 -12.98 -23.68
CA LYS A 182 -19.68 -13.06 -23.94
C LYS A 182 -20.34 -13.83 -22.77
N PRO A 183 -21.51 -13.39 -22.28
CA PRO A 183 -22.25 -14.16 -21.29
C PRO A 183 -22.88 -15.39 -21.94
N CYS A 184 -22.72 -16.55 -21.30
CA CYS A 184 -23.66 -17.67 -21.42
C CYS A 184 -24.74 -17.50 -20.36
#